data_AF-A0A1M7GW87-F1
#
_entry.id   AF-A0A1M7GW87-F1
#
_cell.length_a   1.000
_cell.length_b   1.000
_cell.length_c   1.000
_cell.angle_alpha   90.00
_cell.angle_beta   90.00
_cell.angle_gamma   90.00
#
_symmetry.space_group_name_H-M   'P 1'
#
loop_
_entity.id
_entity.type
_entity.pdbx_description
1 polymer ?
#
loop_
_entity_poly.entity_id
_entity_poly.type
_entity_poly.pdbx_seq_one_letter_code
_entity_poly.pdbx_strand_id
1 'polypeptide(L)'
;MKNLFIASLVCSAILAQGSFAQEALRKAVDSNNWKKVKKIVNSGELEEIYCGKMSAKNATNIYGKHFKQMPDEAFAACPSQFAYGFGPKVCSMANAANACSGVIKYLLADGEKGSTKALKTLDEVAKAATKTKAFGKQSLVSVDTTVWKPCPKKGAARTKCIAQCKEDANSLMAINHDVNCKKNPEQMVDKTIKVYKPSPVFASLREGLSDGFWKAPMSVAGTYAALAGKYAKVLSIPDTAVTGLHYVKTWVAKHKGASLPGGQLFRFCTAWKGKVDPILSEAGFSTRCPVFKNFVDKRDKQVYKVKEIGGVDWFVENLNYNDPEGSMCYDRDDANCKTFGRLYTQEAAKKACPAGYHLATDADWKKLEEYAGGSREAALKLKSNGSDDYAFTAMFGGYANKTGVCTTMGEGAYFWTADSEEDSRGKARTMFSSDKDVGSISVDPSFYLAVRCVAGAE
;
A
#
# COMPACT_ATOMS: atom_id res chain seq x y z
N MET A 1 44.96 37.63 -38.50
CA MET A 1 45.98 37.12 -37.56
C MET A 1 45.65 37.62 -36.17
N LYS A 2 45.56 36.69 -35.21
CA LYS A 2 45.51 36.86 -33.74
C LYS A 2 44.25 37.50 -33.12
N ASN A 3 43.34 36.62 -32.66
CA ASN A 3 42.75 36.60 -31.29
C ASN A 3 41.37 35.93 -31.23
N LEU A 4 41.27 34.69 -31.73
CA LEU A 4 40.03 33.90 -31.61
C LEU A 4 40.35 32.44 -31.27
N PHE A 5 41.09 32.20 -30.17
CA PHE A 5 41.41 30.84 -29.71
C PHE A 5 41.61 30.75 -28.19
N ILE A 6 40.82 31.44 -27.37
CA ILE A 6 40.77 31.15 -25.92
C ILE A 6 39.34 31.39 -25.40
N ALA A 7 38.41 30.50 -25.77
CA ALA A 7 37.09 30.45 -25.11
C ALA A 7 36.40 29.07 -25.21
N SER A 8 36.87 28.15 -26.08
CA SER A 8 36.21 26.86 -26.28
C SER A 8 36.77 25.69 -25.46
N LEU A 9 37.84 25.88 -24.67
CA LEU A 9 38.42 24.81 -23.85
C LEU A 9 37.93 24.76 -22.40
N VAL A 10 37.28 25.83 -21.91
CA VAL A 10 36.83 25.91 -20.50
C VAL A 10 35.43 25.29 -20.32
N CYS A 11 34.61 25.21 -21.37
CA CYS A 11 33.27 24.62 -21.29
C CYS A 11 33.28 23.07 -21.34
N SER A 12 34.22 22.46 -22.07
CA SER A 12 34.34 20.99 -22.18
C SER A 12 35.05 20.33 -21.00
N ALA A 13 35.91 21.05 -20.27
CA ALA A 13 36.62 20.52 -19.09
C ALA A 13 35.69 20.39 -17.86
N ILE A 14 34.70 21.28 -17.73
CA ILE A 14 33.75 21.27 -16.61
C ILE A 14 32.73 20.13 -16.76
N LEU A 15 32.26 19.86 -17.98
CA LEU A 15 31.39 18.71 -18.27
C LEU A 15 32.10 17.36 -18.13
N ALA A 16 33.40 17.29 -18.44
CA ALA A 16 34.16 16.05 -18.29
C ALA A 16 34.41 15.69 -16.82
N GLN A 17 34.70 16.67 -15.96
CA GLN A 17 35.01 16.44 -14.54
C GLN A 17 33.79 15.98 -13.72
N GLY A 18 32.59 16.49 -14.03
CA GLY A 18 31.35 16.08 -13.36
C GLY A 18 31.01 14.60 -13.60
N SER A 19 31.15 14.11 -14.83
CA SER A 19 30.80 12.71 -15.17
C SER A 19 31.68 11.68 -14.45
N PHE A 20 32.98 11.96 -14.26
CA PHE A 20 33.89 11.09 -13.50
C PHE A 20 33.58 11.08 -11.99
N ALA A 21 33.17 12.22 -11.42
CA ALA A 21 32.79 12.30 -10.02
C ALA A 21 31.51 11.50 -9.73
N GLN A 22 30.54 11.56 -10.64
CA GLN A 22 29.27 10.81 -10.52
C GLN A 22 29.48 9.30 -10.63
N GLU A 23 30.34 8.83 -11.54
CA GLU A 23 30.68 7.41 -11.62
C GLU A 23 31.45 6.93 -10.37
N ALA A 24 32.38 7.74 -9.87
CA ALA A 24 33.12 7.45 -8.65
C ALA A 24 32.20 7.39 -7.41
N LEU A 25 31.16 8.23 -7.38
CA LEU A 25 30.13 8.22 -6.34
C LEU A 25 29.34 6.91 -6.38
N ARG A 26 28.82 6.51 -7.54
CA ARG A 26 28.04 5.27 -7.70
C ARG A 26 28.84 4.04 -7.25
N LYS A 27 30.09 3.91 -7.72
CA LYS A 27 31.02 2.86 -7.28
C LYS A 27 31.27 2.88 -5.77
N ALA A 28 31.43 4.05 -5.16
CA ALA A 28 31.64 4.17 -3.73
C ALA A 28 30.40 3.80 -2.91
N VAL A 29 29.21 4.11 -3.41
CA VAL A 29 27.93 3.72 -2.78
C VAL A 29 27.74 2.20 -2.86
N ASP A 30 27.93 1.61 -4.04
CA ASP A 30 27.72 0.18 -4.26
C ASP A 30 28.75 -0.70 -3.52
N SER A 31 29.95 -0.17 -3.25
CA SER A 31 30.99 -0.81 -2.44
C SER A 31 30.91 -0.50 -0.93
N ASN A 32 29.85 0.18 -0.48
CA ASN A 32 29.65 0.59 0.92
C ASN A 32 30.78 1.48 1.49
N ASN A 33 31.51 2.22 0.66
CA ASN A 33 32.60 3.10 1.09
C ASN A 33 32.09 4.50 1.49
N TRP A 34 31.41 4.59 2.63
CA TRP A 34 30.73 5.81 3.09
C TRP A 34 31.67 7.00 3.33
N LYS A 35 32.94 6.76 3.68
CA LYS A 35 33.94 7.83 3.82
C LYS A 35 34.22 8.49 2.46
N LYS A 36 34.37 7.70 1.40
CA LYS A 36 34.59 8.20 0.04
C LYS A 36 33.35 8.91 -0.49
N VAL A 37 32.15 8.34 -0.28
CA VAL A 37 30.87 8.99 -0.62
C VAL A 37 30.79 10.37 0.04
N LYS A 38 31.01 10.46 1.36
CA LYS A 38 30.97 11.74 2.08
C LYS A 38 31.99 12.75 1.54
N LYS A 39 33.19 12.31 1.14
CA LYS A 39 34.21 13.18 0.56
C LYS A 39 33.76 13.78 -0.77
N ILE A 40 33.19 12.97 -1.67
CA ILE A 40 32.67 13.41 -2.98
C ILE A 40 31.48 14.34 -2.79
N VAL A 41 30.55 14.00 -1.90
CA VAL A 41 29.38 14.86 -1.62
C VAL A 41 29.80 16.22 -1.04
N ASN A 42 30.89 16.26 -0.28
CA ASN A 42 31.42 17.50 0.30
C ASN A 42 32.32 18.30 -0.66
N SER A 43 32.84 17.72 -1.75
CA SER A 43 33.64 18.46 -2.74
C SER A 43 32.78 19.41 -3.59
N GLY A 44 31.45 19.24 -3.57
CA GLY A 44 30.52 20.03 -4.38
C GLY A 44 30.40 19.55 -5.82
N GLU A 45 31.05 18.44 -6.17
CA GLU A 45 31.05 17.80 -7.49
C GLU A 45 29.87 16.82 -7.68
N LEU A 46 28.78 17.03 -6.93
CA LEU A 46 27.61 16.15 -6.94
C LEU A 46 26.64 16.60 -8.04
N GLU A 47 26.53 15.80 -9.10
CA GLU A 47 25.55 16.02 -10.17
C GLU A 47 24.15 15.54 -9.76
N GLU A 48 24.07 14.33 -9.20
CA GLU A 48 22.80 13.68 -8.83
C GLU A 48 22.99 12.85 -7.56
N ILE A 49 22.00 12.89 -6.67
CA ILE A 49 21.97 12.06 -5.46
C ILE A 49 21.78 10.58 -5.88
N TYR A 50 22.64 9.69 -5.39
CA TYR A 50 22.51 8.25 -5.62
C TYR A 50 22.61 7.49 -4.29
N CYS A 51 21.56 6.75 -3.92
CA CYS A 51 21.54 6.03 -2.65
C CYS A 51 21.82 4.53 -2.74
N GLY A 52 21.64 3.88 -3.89
CA GLY A 52 21.83 2.42 -4.01
C GLY A 52 21.15 1.65 -2.86
N LYS A 53 21.90 0.74 -2.21
CA LYS A 53 21.44 -0.03 -1.03
C LYS A 53 21.74 0.65 0.32
N MET A 54 22.04 1.94 0.32
CA MET A 54 22.38 2.67 1.53
C MET A 54 21.21 2.70 2.52
N SER A 55 21.52 2.59 3.82
CA SER A 55 20.51 2.74 4.87
C SER A 55 20.01 4.19 4.97
N ALA A 56 18.76 4.37 5.39
CA ALA A 56 18.16 5.70 5.60
C ALA A 56 18.99 6.59 6.56
N LYS A 57 19.60 5.98 7.58
CA LYS A 57 20.51 6.67 8.52
C LYS A 57 21.76 7.20 7.81
N ASN A 58 22.41 6.36 7.00
CA ASN A 58 23.61 6.77 6.26
C ASN A 58 23.29 7.84 5.22
N ALA A 59 22.19 7.68 4.48
CA ALA A 59 21.74 8.66 3.50
C ALA A 59 21.46 10.02 4.15
N THR A 60 20.79 10.04 5.30
CA THR A 60 20.53 11.28 6.04
C THR A 60 21.83 11.93 6.54
N ASN A 61 22.81 11.13 6.99
CA ASN A 61 24.10 11.63 7.45
C ASN A 61 24.97 12.21 6.33
N ILE A 62 24.84 11.67 5.12
CA ILE A 62 25.67 12.06 3.95
C ILE A 62 24.97 13.17 3.17
N TYR A 63 23.72 12.96 2.77
CA TYR A 63 22.97 13.85 1.88
C TYR A 63 22.08 14.84 2.63
N GLY A 64 22.05 14.84 3.97
CA GLY A 64 21.10 15.66 4.75
C GLY A 64 21.10 17.16 4.44
N LYS A 65 22.24 17.72 3.98
CA LYS A 65 22.31 19.10 3.49
C LYS A 65 21.56 19.25 2.16
N HIS A 66 21.83 18.37 1.20
CA HIS A 66 21.16 18.31 -0.10
C HIS A 66 19.65 18.05 0.05
N PHE A 67 19.27 17.12 0.93
CA PHE A 67 17.87 16.83 1.27
C PHE A 67 17.11 18.06 1.78
N LYS A 68 17.80 18.96 2.48
CA LYS A 68 17.20 20.23 2.93
C LYS A 68 17.12 21.28 1.82
N GLN A 69 18.11 21.31 0.92
CA GLN A 69 18.21 22.31 -0.15
C GLN A 69 17.26 22.02 -1.31
N MET A 70 17.12 20.75 -1.69
CA MET A 70 16.39 20.28 -2.87
C MET A 70 15.53 19.07 -2.45
N PRO A 71 14.50 19.28 -1.61
CA PRO A 71 13.76 18.19 -0.99
C PRO A 71 12.95 17.35 -2.00
N ASP A 72 12.45 17.97 -3.07
CA ASP A 72 11.65 17.28 -4.08
C ASP A 72 12.54 16.38 -4.94
N GLU A 73 13.68 16.89 -5.40
CA GLU A 73 14.69 16.16 -6.17
C GLU A 73 15.33 15.04 -5.34
N ALA A 74 15.60 15.32 -4.06
CA ALA A 74 16.15 14.32 -3.14
C ALA A 74 15.18 13.17 -2.87
N PHE A 75 13.88 13.46 -2.73
CA PHE A 75 12.87 12.42 -2.62
C PHE A 75 12.77 11.58 -3.90
N ALA A 76 12.80 12.22 -5.08
CA ALA A 76 12.78 11.52 -6.36
C ALA A 76 13.99 10.59 -6.54
N ALA A 77 15.18 11.03 -6.14
CA ALA A 77 16.41 10.25 -6.25
C ALA A 77 16.50 9.08 -5.25
N CYS A 78 15.99 9.27 -4.03
CA CYS A 78 16.13 8.29 -2.95
C CYS A 78 14.86 8.16 -2.10
N PRO A 79 13.73 7.72 -2.68
CA PRO A 79 12.42 7.80 -2.02
C PRO A 79 12.37 7.05 -0.69
N SER A 80 12.93 5.84 -0.63
CA SER A 80 12.97 5.03 0.59
C SER A 80 13.83 5.67 1.68
N GLN A 81 15.10 5.96 1.38
CA GLN A 81 16.03 6.51 2.35
C GLN A 81 15.59 7.88 2.85
N PHE A 82 15.03 8.70 1.95
CA PHE A 82 14.50 10.02 2.27
C PHE A 82 13.25 9.92 3.15
N ALA A 83 12.28 9.07 2.80
CA ALA A 83 11.06 8.90 3.58
C ALA A 83 11.34 8.36 5.00
N TYR A 84 12.14 7.29 5.11
CA TYR A 84 12.45 6.67 6.40
C TYR A 84 13.44 7.46 7.26
N GLY A 85 14.35 8.23 6.64
CA GLY A 85 15.43 8.92 7.36
C GLY A 85 15.20 10.41 7.58
N PHE A 86 14.56 11.08 6.63
CA PHE A 86 14.37 12.54 6.61
C PHE A 86 12.90 12.96 6.60
N GLY A 87 11.97 12.03 6.48
CA GLY A 87 10.52 12.27 6.42
C GLY A 87 9.98 13.22 7.49
N PRO A 88 10.18 12.95 8.79
CA PRO A 88 9.69 13.83 9.86
C PRO A 88 10.26 15.26 9.75
N LYS A 89 11.51 15.38 9.29
CA LYS A 89 12.19 16.67 9.14
C LYS A 89 11.66 17.47 7.95
N VAL A 90 11.54 16.85 6.77
CA VAL A 90 10.95 17.53 5.59
C VAL A 90 9.50 17.93 5.85
N CYS A 91 8.74 17.11 6.59
CA CYS A 91 7.37 17.43 6.96
C CYS A 91 7.23 18.49 8.08
N SER A 92 8.35 18.98 8.60
CA SER A 92 8.41 20.15 9.48
C SER A 92 8.81 21.43 8.74
N MET A 93 9.12 21.34 7.44
CA MET A 93 9.58 22.47 6.62
C MET A 93 8.38 23.09 5.87
N ALA A 94 8.04 24.33 6.19
CA ALA A 94 6.87 25.02 5.66
C ALA A 94 6.82 25.11 4.12
N ASN A 95 7.98 25.10 3.46
CA ASN A 95 8.13 25.19 2.00
C ASN A 95 8.31 23.83 1.30
N ALA A 96 8.18 22.70 2.00
CA ALA A 96 8.42 21.37 1.44
C ALA A 96 7.15 20.51 1.37
N ALA A 97 6.02 21.13 1.01
CA ALA A 97 4.72 20.45 0.96
C ALA A 97 4.69 19.28 -0.04
N ASN A 98 5.34 19.45 -1.20
CA ASN A 98 5.40 18.43 -2.25
C ASN A 98 6.19 17.21 -1.78
N ALA A 99 7.45 17.39 -1.36
CA ALA A 99 8.27 16.33 -0.78
C ALA A 99 7.60 15.65 0.41
N CYS A 100 6.97 16.42 1.32
CA CYS A 100 6.23 15.84 2.44
C CYS A 100 5.06 14.95 1.97
N SER A 101 4.28 15.42 0.98
CA SER A 101 3.20 14.63 0.39
C SER A 101 3.72 13.35 -0.26
N GLY A 102 4.88 13.42 -0.95
CA GLY A 102 5.57 12.25 -1.49
C GLY A 102 5.97 11.24 -0.42
N VAL A 103 6.58 11.70 0.68
CA VAL A 103 6.93 10.87 1.84
C VAL A 103 5.70 10.20 2.45
N ILE A 104 4.61 10.94 2.65
CA ILE A 104 3.36 10.40 3.19
C ILE A 104 2.83 9.28 2.30
N LYS A 105 2.72 9.51 0.99
CA LYS A 105 2.24 8.50 0.02
C LYS A 105 3.13 7.27 -0.01
N TYR A 106 4.44 7.45 0.03
CA TYR A 106 5.40 6.34 0.07
C TYR A 106 5.22 5.48 1.31
N LEU A 107 5.16 6.10 2.50
CA LEU A 107 4.99 5.37 3.77
C LEU A 107 3.61 4.70 3.89
N LEU A 108 2.56 5.33 3.35
CA LEU A 108 1.24 4.73 3.24
C LEU A 108 1.27 3.48 2.35
N ALA A 109 1.90 3.55 1.18
CA ALA A 109 1.99 2.41 0.27
C ALA A 109 2.80 1.25 0.87
N ASP A 110 3.91 1.53 1.56
CA ASP A 110 4.68 0.51 2.28
C ASP A 110 3.89 -0.08 3.47
N GLY A 111 3.10 0.75 4.16
CA GLY A 111 2.19 0.31 5.21
C GLY A 111 1.08 -0.60 4.68
N GLU A 112 0.54 -0.31 3.49
CA GLU A 112 -0.45 -1.14 2.80
C GLU A 112 0.13 -2.50 2.40
N LYS A 113 1.47 -2.62 2.29
CA LYS A 113 2.17 -3.89 2.11
C LYS A 113 2.49 -4.63 3.42
N GLY A 114 2.06 -4.09 4.58
CA GLY A 114 2.27 -4.71 5.89
C GLY A 114 3.47 -4.18 6.67
N SER A 115 4.16 -3.13 6.21
CA SER A 115 5.35 -2.60 6.90
C SER A 115 4.99 -1.88 8.20
N THR A 116 5.22 -2.54 9.34
CA THR A 116 5.07 -1.91 10.67
C THR A 116 6.03 -0.75 10.88
N LYS A 117 7.22 -0.82 10.27
CA LYS A 117 8.21 0.25 10.28
C LYS A 117 7.69 1.49 9.56
N ALA A 118 7.04 1.33 8.39
CA ALA A 118 6.44 2.42 7.65
C ALA A 118 5.39 3.15 8.47
N LEU A 119 4.51 2.43 9.16
CA LEU A 119 3.45 3.03 9.97
C LEU A 119 3.97 3.77 11.21
N LYS A 120 5.05 3.27 11.83
CA LYS A 120 5.74 3.99 12.91
C LYS A 120 6.34 5.30 12.42
N THR A 121 7.04 5.27 11.27
CA THR A 121 7.57 6.49 10.66
C THR A 121 6.45 7.42 10.19
N LEU A 122 5.34 6.88 9.68
CA LEU A 122 4.17 7.65 9.26
C LEU A 122 3.55 8.42 10.44
N ASP A 123 3.53 7.84 11.64
CA ASP A 123 3.06 8.54 12.85
C ASP A 123 3.94 9.77 13.16
N GLU A 124 5.26 9.63 13.07
CA GLU A 124 6.20 10.73 13.26
C GLU A 124 6.03 11.82 12.18
N VAL A 125 5.87 11.40 10.93
CA VAL A 125 5.61 12.27 9.77
C VAL A 125 4.29 13.00 9.92
N ALA A 126 3.21 12.31 10.28
CA ALA A 126 1.88 12.90 10.48
C ALA A 126 1.91 13.90 11.64
N LYS A 127 2.63 13.58 12.72
CA LYS A 127 2.84 14.50 13.85
C LYS A 127 3.59 15.77 13.43
N ALA A 128 4.61 15.65 12.58
CA ALA A 128 5.32 16.80 12.03
C ALA A 128 4.42 17.63 11.09
N ALA A 129 3.80 16.97 10.11
CA ALA A 129 2.98 17.61 9.08
C ALA A 129 1.79 18.37 9.67
N THR A 130 1.09 17.79 10.64
CA THR A 130 -0.08 18.40 11.28
C THR A 130 0.26 19.60 12.17
N LYS A 131 1.51 19.70 12.63
CA LYS A 131 2.02 20.88 13.38
C LYS A 131 2.50 22.00 12.45
N THR A 132 2.84 21.69 11.22
CA THR A 132 3.29 22.67 10.22
C THR A 132 2.10 23.45 9.65
N LYS A 133 1.81 24.63 10.21
CA LYS A 133 0.66 25.47 9.81
C LYS A 133 0.53 25.71 8.30
N ALA A 134 1.64 25.83 7.59
CA ALA A 134 1.65 26.01 6.13
C ALA A 134 0.96 24.85 5.40
N PHE A 135 1.06 23.63 5.92
CA PHE A 135 0.44 22.43 5.36
C PHE A 135 -1.05 22.32 5.69
N GLY A 136 -1.62 23.15 6.56
CA GLY A 136 -3.06 23.22 6.75
C GLY A 136 -3.78 24.13 5.74
N LYS A 137 -3.02 24.93 4.98
CA LYS A 137 -3.59 25.93 4.07
C LYS A 137 -4.16 25.28 2.81
N GLN A 138 -5.34 25.73 2.39
CA GLN A 138 -5.94 25.35 1.12
C GLN A 138 -5.13 25.89 -0.06
N SER A 139 -5.08 25.13 -1.15
CA SER A 139 -4.46 25.56 -2.41
C SER A 139 -5.51 26.11 -3.37
N LEU A 140 -5.26 27.27 -3.97
CA LEU A 140 -6.09 27.81 -5.05
C LEU A 140 -5.73 27.12 -6.37
N VAL A 141 -6.72 26.54 -7.04
CA VAL A 141 -6.55 25.91 -8.35
C VAL A 141 -7.48 26.59 -9.35
N SER A 142 -6.96 26.86 -10.55
CA SER A 142 -7.75 27.33 -11.68
C SER A 142 -8.48 26.14 -12.29
N VAL A 143 -9.80 26.24 -12.40
CA VAL A 143 -10.64 25.23 -13.06
C VAL A 143 -11.45 25.92 -14.14
N ASP A 144 -11.46 25.31 -15.33
CA ASP A 144 -12.33 25.72 -16.40
C ASP A 144 -13.74 25.20 -16.09
N THR A 145 -14.70 26.11 -16.10
CA THR A 145 -16.09 25.80 -15.84
C THR A 145 -16.97 26.66 -16.74
N THR A 146 -18.23 26.28 -16.85
CA THR A 146 -19.20 27.02 -17.65
C THR A 146 -20.12 27.76 -16.69
N VAL A 147 -20.23 29.08 -16.87
CA VAL A 147 -21.09 29.92 -16.04
C VAL A 147 -22.17 30.58 -16.89
N TRP A 148 -23.34 30.78 -16.28
CA TRP A 148 -24.39 31.59 -16.89
C TRP A 148 -23.99 33.06 -16.86
N LYS A 149 -23.97 33.68 -18.04
CA LYS A 149 -23.71 35.11 -18.19
C LYS A 149 -24.93 35.80 -18.80
N PRO A 150 -25.46 36.84 -18.15
CA PRO A 150 -26.54 37.64 -18.72
C PRO A 150 -26.20 38.18 -20.11
N CYS A 151 -27.16 38.07 -21.03
CA CYS A 151 -27.01 38.59 -22.38
C CYS A 151 -26.93 40.13 -22.37
N PRO A 152 -26.18 40.72 -23.32
CA PRO A 152 -26.11 42.18 -23.46
C PRO A 152 -27.49 42.83 -23.56
N LYS A 153 -27.61 44.09 -23.09
CA LYS A 153 -28.91 44.79 -23.05
C LYS A 153 -29.52 45.07 -24.43
N LYS A 154 -28.71 45.32 -25.47
CA LYS A 154 -29.15 45.61 -26.86
C LYS A 154 -28.08 45.19 -27.88
N GLY A 155 -28.43 45.19 -29.17
CA GLY A 155 -27.50 45.01 -30.31
C GLY A 155 -27.36 43.57 -30.81
N ALA A 156 -26.60 43.37 -31.90
CA ALA A 156 -26.43 42.08 -32.57
C ALA A 156 -25.90 40.96 -31.65
N ALA A 157 -25.07 41.33 -30.66
CA ALA A 157 -24.57 40.40 -29.65
C ALA A 157 -25.67 39.84 -28.73
N ARG A 158 -26.74 40.61 -28.46
CA ARG A 158 -27.91 40.14 -27.70
C ARG A 158 -28.68 39.09 -28.49
N THR A 159 -28.90 39.31 -29.79
CA THR A 159 -29.62 38.35 -30.65
C THR A 159 -28.89 37.01 -30.73
N LYS A 160 -27.56 37.03 -30.92
CA LYS A 160 -26.73 35.81 -30.90
C LYS A 160 -26.79 35.09 -29.54
N CYS A 161 -26.70 35.84 -28.45
CA CYS A 161 -26.77 35.31 -27.09
C CYS A 161 -28.15 34.67 -26.76
N ILE A 162 -29.25 35.26 -27.23
CA ILE A 162 -30.59 34.67 -27.08
C ILE A 162 -30.73 33.38 -27.91
N ALA A 163 -30.14 33.32 -29.11
CA ALA A 163 -30.15 32.10 -29.92
C ALA A 163 -29.39 30.97 -29.20
N GLN A 164 -28.20 31.28 -28.66
CA GLN A 164 -27.43 30.33 -27.86
C GLN A 164 -28.19 29.88 -26.61
N CYS A 165 -28.84 30.80 -25.88
CA CYS A 165 -29.67 30.46 -24.71
C CYS A 165 -30.74 29.40 -25.02
N LYS A 166 -31.36 29.49 -26.20
CA LYS A 166 -32.38 28.52 -26.63
C LYS A 166 -31.77 27.17 -27.03
N GLU A 167 -30.62 27.18 -27.69
CA GLU A 167 -29.88 25.97 -28.03
C GLU A 167 -29.42 25.23 -26.76
N ASP A 168 -28.87 25.98 -25.81
CA ASP A 168 -28.47 25.50 -24.48
C ASP A 168 -29.66 24.91 -23.71
N ALA A 169 -30.81 25.60 -23.70
CA ALA A 169 -32.05 25.15 -23.06
C ALA A 169 -32.56 23.82 -23.65
N ASN A 170 -32.50 23.69 -24.97
CA ASN A 170 -32.92 22.48 -25.69
C ASN A 170 -31.98 21.30 -25.41
N SER A 171 -30.67 21.54 -25.41
CA SER A 171 -29.64 20.52 -25.13
C SER A 171 -29.74 19.97 -23.71
N LEU A 172 -30.03 20.83 -22.73
CA LEU A 172 -30.14 20.44 -21.31
C LEU A 172 -31.50 19.82 -20.94
N MET A 173 -32.44 19.68 -21.89
CA MET A 173 -33.82 19.25 -21.64
C MET A 173 -34.51 20.06 -20.51
N ALA A 174 -34.13 21.33 -20.35
CA ALA A 174 -34.58 22.17 -19.26
C ALA A 174 -35.90 22.87 -19.65
N ILE A 175 -37.03 22.21 -19.40
CA ILE A 175 -38.39 22.62 -19.79
C ILE A 175 -38.74 24.08 -19.38
N ASN A 176 -38.14 24.60 -18.30
CA ASN A 176 -38.38 25.96 -17.82
C ASN A 176 -37.39 27.03 -18.34
N HIS A 177 -36.37 26.64 -19.11
CA HIS A 177 -35.31 27.57 -19.52
C HIS A 177 -35.66 28.38 -20.78
N ASP A 178 -36.54 27.90 -21.68
CA ASP A 178 -37.00 28.70 -22.84
C ASP A 178 -37.80 29.95 -22.42
N VAL A 179 -38.56 29.86 -21.33
CA VAL A 179 -39.26 31.01 -20.74
C VAL A 179 -38.25 32.00 -20.16
N ASN A 180 -37.16 31.51 -19.58
CA ASN A 180 -36.10 32.36 -19.04
C ASN A 180 -35.32 33.07 -20.17
N CYS A 181 -35.04 32.41 -21.29
CA CYS A 181 -34.44 33.03 -22.47
C CYS A 181 -35.26 34.19 -23.05
N LYS A 182 -36.56 34.25 -22.79
CA LYS A 182 -37.43 35.37 -23.20
C LYS A 182 -37.46 36.51 -22.17
N LYS A 183 -37.42 36.20 -20.86
CA LYS A 183 -37.50 37.19 -19.78
C LYS A 183 -36.14 37.73 -19.36
N ASN A 184 -35.19 36.84 -19.05
CA ASN A 184 -33.83 37.15 -18.60
C ASN A 184 -32.83 36.25 -19.36
N PRO A 185 -32.51 36.57 -20.62
CA PRO A 185 -31.65 35.72 -21.42
C PRO A 185 -30.22 35.70 -20.87
N GLU A 186 -29.69 34.50 -20.71
CA GLU A 186 -28.32 34.21 -20.31
C GLU A 186 -27.74 33.18 -21.28
N GLN A 187 -26.44 33.24 -21.54
CA GLN A 187 -25.74 32.22 -22.31
C GLN A 187 -24.70 31.56 -21.42
N MET A 188 -24.47 30.27 -21.66
CA MET A 188 -23.33 29.58 -21.08
C MET A 188 -22.04 30.11 -21.68
N VAL A 189 -21.11 30.53 -20.83
CA VAL A 189 -19.76 30.93 -21.26
C VAL A 189 -18.72 30.17 -20.47
N ASP A 190 -17.71 29.67 -21.17
CA ASP A 190 -16.56 29.08 -20.53
C ASP A 190 -15.75 30.16 -19.81
N LYS A 191 -15.40 29.85 -18.57
CA LYS A 191 -14.67 30.74 -17.69
C LYS A 191 -13.77 29.94 -16.77
N THR A 192 -12.52 30.36 -16.68
CA THR A 192 -11.62 29.88 -15.65
C THR A 192 -11.95 30.59 -14.32
N ILE A 193 -12.33 29.82 -13.30
CA ILE A 193 -12.52 30.32 -11.94
C ILE A 193 -11.44 29.75 -11.01
N LYS A 194 -11.15 30.46 -9.92
CA LYS A 194 -10.27 29.95 -8.86
C LYS A 194 -11.11 29.30 -7.77
N VAL A 195 -10.84 28.03 -7.49
CA VAL A 195 -11.49 27.28 -6.40
C VAL A 195 -10.47 26.86 -5.35
N TYR A 196 -10.91 26.82 -4.10
CA TYR A 196 -10.09 26.32 -3.00
C TYR A 196 -10.14 24.79 -2.97
N LYS A 197 -8.99 24.15 -3.12
CA LYS A 197 -8.80 22.73 -2.89
C LYS A 197 -8.23 22.52 -1.48
N PRO A 198 -8.67 21.46 -0.75
CA PRO A 198 -8.04 21.07 0.51
C PRO A 198 -6.53 20.93 0.38
N SER A 199 -5.81 21.15 1.48
CA SER A 199 -4.35 20.98 1.52
C SER A 199 -3.95 19.62 0.92
N PRO A 200 -3.01 19.58 -0.03
CA PRO A 200 -2.51 18.33 -0.59
C PRO A 200 -1.90 17.39 0.46
N VAL A 201 -1.23 17.94 1.47
CA VAL A 201 -0.59 17.15 2.54
C VAL A 201 -1.65 16.54 3.45
N PHE A 202 -2.63 17.33 3.89
CA PHE A 202 -3.69 16.84 4.77
C PHE A 202 -4.64 15.90 4.02
N ALA A 203 -4.91 16.14 2.74
CA ALA A 203 -5.66 15.25 1.88
C ALA A 203 -4.98 13.88 1.78
N SER A 204 -3.68 13.83 1.45
CA SER A 204 -2.91 12.58 1.38
C SER A 204 -2.97 11.79 2.70
N LEU A 205 -2.80 12.46 3.85
CA LEU A 205 -2.91 11.80 5.16
C LEU A 205 -4.33 11.30 5.43
N ARG A 206 -5.34 12.14 5.20
CA ARG A 206 -6.74 11.79 5.47
C ARG A 206 -7.18 10.59 4.64
N GLU A 207 -6.96 10.64 3.34
CA GLU A 207 -7.38 9.59 2.40
C GLU A 207 -6.61 8.31 2.70
N GLY A 208 -5.29 8.38 2.81
CA GLY A 208 -4.46 7.20 3.08
C GLY A 208 -4.73 6.53 4.42
N LEU A 209 -4.97 7.31 5.49
CA LEU A 209 -5.29 6.74 6.80
C LEU A 209 -6.69 6.10 6.81
N SER A 210 -7.66 6.71 6.13
CA SER A 210 -9.04 6.20 6.06
C SER A 210 -9.12 4.92 5.22
N ASP A 211 -8.40 4.88 4.10
CA ASP A 211 -8.39 3.73 3.19
C ASP A 211 -7.53 2.58 3.69
N GLY A 212 -6.42 2.88 4.37
CA GLY A 212 -5.42 1.88 4.73
C GLY A 212 -5.94 0.82 5.70
N PHE A 213 -6.94 1.12 6.54
CA PHE A 213 -7.61 0.10 7.36
C PHE A 213 -8.22 -1.02 6.51
N TRP A 214 -8.75 -0.67 5.33
CA TRP A 214 -9.43 -1.58 4.42
C TRP A 214 -8.46 -2.25 3.44
N LYS A 215 -7.44 -1.52 2.98
CA LYS A 215 -6.48 -2.01 1.98
C LYS A 215 -5.35 -2.85 2.56
N ALA A 216 -4.90 -2.53 3.78
CA ALA A 216 -3.73 -3.17 4.35
C ALA A 216 -4.04 -4.57 4.92
N PRO A 217 -3.02 -5.44 5.05
CA PRO A 217 -3.13 -6.71 5.75
C PRO A 217 -3.68 -6.55 7.16
N MET A 218 -4.37 -7.59 7.62
CA MET A 218 -4.96 -7.68 8.96
C MET A 218 -4.00 -7.36 10.10
N SER A 219 -2.73 -7.76 9.94
CA SER A 219 -1.65 -7.53 10.91
C SER A 219 -1.39 -6.05 11.20
N VAL A 220 -1.72 -5.15 10.26
CA VAL A 220 -1.45 -3.71 10.38
C VAL A 220 -2.69 -2.82 10.25
N ALA A 221 -3.84 -3.37 9.83
CA ALA A 221 -5.10 -2.63 9.70
C ALA A 221 -5.46 -1.86 10.98
N GLY A 222 -5.34 -2.49 12.15
CA GLY A 222 -5.61 -1.83 13.45
C GLY A 222 -4.73 -0.59 13.70
N THR A 223 -3.51 -0.56 13.18
CA THR A 223 -2.61 0.60 13.26
C THR A 223 -3.13 1.76 12.42
N TYR A 224 -3.65 1.49 11.21
CA TYR A 224 -4.30 2.52 10.39
C TYR A 224 -5.51 3.14 11.08
N ALA A 225 -6.39 2.31 11.65
CA ALA A 225 -7.54 2.79 12.44
C ALA A 225 -7.09 3.67 13.62
N ALA A 226 -6.05 3.26 14.33
CA ALA A 226 -5.51 4.03 15.46
C ALA A 226 -4.96 5.39 15.00
N LEU A 227 -4.22 5.44 13.89
CA LEU A 227 -3.70 6.68 13.31
C LEU A 227 -4.83 7.58 12.79
N ALA A 228 -5.80 7.02 12.06
CA ALA A 228 -6.97 7.74 11.57
C ALA A 228 -7.72 8.40 12.73
N GLY A 229 -7.99 7.66 13.81
CA GLY A 229 -8.61 8.20 15.02
C GLY A 229 -7.76 9.26 15.72
N LYS A 230 -6.45 9.03 15.85
CA LYS A 230 -5.51 9.99 16.47
C LYS A 230 -5.48 11.34 15.76
N TYR A 231 -5.55 11.34 14.43
CA TYR A 231 -5.47 12.55 13.60
C TYR A 231 -6.82 13.04 13.08
N ALA A 232 -7.93 12.39 13.42
CA ALA A 232 -9.26 12.68 12.88
C ALA A 232 -9.64 14.17 12.96
N LYS A 233 -9.49 14.77 14.14
CA LYS A 233 -9.85 16.17 14.38
C LYS A 233 -9.05 17.14 13.51
N VAL A 234 -7.72 16.99 13.45
CA VAL A 234 -6.86 17.92 12.71
C VAL A 234 -6.99 17.74 11.20
N LEU A 235 -7.28 16.51 10.75
CA LEU A 235 -7.49 16.20 9.33
C LEU A 235 -8.94 16.35 8.88
N SER A 236 -9.86 16.74 9.78
CA SER A 236 -11.30 16.84 9.50
C SER A 236 -11.86 15.54 8.91
N ILE A 237 -11.50 14.41 9.52
CA ILE A 237 -12.08 13.10 9.21
C ILE A 237 -13.40 13.00 9.97
N PRO A 238 -14.54 12.75 9.29
CA PRO A 238 -15.82 12.56 9.96
C PRO A 238 -15.76 11.40 10.94
N ASP A 239 -16.40 11.50 12.11
CA ASP A 239 -16.48 10.40 13.09
C ASP A 239 -17.09 9.13 12.49
N THR A 240 -18.01 9.28 11.52
CA THR A 240 -18.60 8.17 10.76
C THR A 240 -17.65 7.48 9.79
N ALA A 241 -16.53 8.12 9.46
CA ALA A 241 -15.49 7.58 8.58
C ALA A 241 -14.29 7.02 9.37
N VAL A 242 -14.13 7.41 10.65
CA VAL A 242 -13.11 6.84 11.52
C VAL A 242 -13.49 5.39 11.86
N THR A 243 -12.73 4.45 11.35
CA THR A 243 -12.86 3.03 11.69
C THR A 243 -12.49 2.81 13.15
N GLY A 244 -13.51 2.65 14.00
CA GLY A 244 -13.42 2.48 15.44
C GLY A 244 -14.62 1.72 15.99
N LEU A 245 -14.71 1.51 17.31
CA LEU A 245 -15.85 0.79 17.90
C LEU A 245 -17.21 1.45 17.62
N HIS A 246 -17.26 2.79 17.52
CA HIS A 246 -18.47 3.49 17.12
C HIS A 246 -18.88 3.16 15.67
N TYR A 247 -17.90 3.11 14.77
CA TYR A 247 -18.13 2.64 13.40
C TYR A 247 -18.66 1.21 13.39
N VAL A 248 -18.07 0.30 14.17
CA VAL A 248 -18.54 -1.10 14.29
C VAL A 248 -19.98 -1.14 14.77
N LYS A 249 -20.36 -0.37 15.80
CA LYS A 249 -21.76 -0.29 16.28
C LYS A 249 -22.71 0.13 15.15
N THR A 250 -22.38 1.19 14.43
CA THR A 250 -23.18 1.69 13.30
C THR A 250 -23.24 0.68 12.17
N TRP A 251 -22.14 -0.01 11.87
CA TRP A 251 -22.06 -1.04 10.86
C TRP A 251 -22.92 -2.25 11.22
N VAL A 252 -22.86 -2.74 12.46
CA VAL A 252 -23.67 -3.85 12.96
C VAL A 252 -25.16 -3.50 12.88
N ALA A 253 -25.54 -2.29 13.28
CA ALA A 253 -26.92 -1.82 13.19
C ALA A 253 -27.47 -1.84 11.75
N LYS A 254 -26.64 -1.52 10.75
CA LYS A 254 -27.02 -1.55 9.33
C LYS A 254 -27.20 -2.96 8.75
N HIS A 255 -26.57 -3.97 9.35
CA HIS A 255 -26.59 -5.35 8.84
C HIS A 255 -27.53 -6.28 9.62
N LYS A 256 -28.39 -5.74 10.48
CA LYS A 256 -29.32 -6.52 11.31
C LYS A 256 -30.22 -7.39 10.41
N GLY A 257 -30.14 -8.71 10.58
CA GLY A 257 -30.93 -9.69 9.82
C GLY A 257 -30.23 -10.30 8.58
N ALA A 258 -29.00 -9.89 8.28
CA ALA A 258 -28.18 -10.51 7.22
C ALA A 258 -26.99 -11.28 7.82
N SER A 259 -26.42 -12.21 7.03
CA SER A 259 -25.10 -12.79 7.36
C SER A 259 -24.06 -11.66 7.31
N LEU A 260 -23.28 -11.51 8.39
CA LEU A 260 -22.23 -10.50 8.44
C LEU A 260 -21.13 -10.86 7.43
N PRO A 261 -20.66 -9.89 6.61
CA PRO A 261 -19.47 -10.10 5.78
C PRO A 261 -18.32 -10.55 6.68
N GLY A 262 -17.91 -11.83 6.57
CA GLY A 262 -16.97 -12.47 7.49
C GLY A 262 -15.64 -11.72 7.55
N GLY A 263 -15.24 -11.13 6.43
CA GLY A 263 -14.04 -10.34 6.33
C GLY A 263 -14.01 -9.01 7.06
N GLN A 264 -15.12 -8.27 7.00
CA GLN A 264 -15.24 -7.02 7.75
C GLN A 264 -15.31 -7.33 9.25
N LEU A 265 -16.08 -8.37 9.61
CA LEU A 265 -16.11 -8.85 10.98
C LEU A 265 -14.71 -9.23 11.48
N PHE A 266 -13.95 -10.00 10.71
CA PHE A 266 -12.61 -10.42 11.11
C PHE A 266 -11.65 -9.22 11.25
N ARG A 267 -11.74 -8.23 10.34
CA ARG A 267 -11.04 -6.93 10.44
C ARG A 267 -11.31 -6.27 11.78
N PHE A 268 -12.58 -6.19 12.17
CA PHE A 268 -12.97 -5.60 13.44
C PHE A 268 -12.45 -6.42 14.63
N CYS A 269 -12.59 -7.73 14.58
CA CYS A 269 -12.15 -8.64 15.65
C CYS A 269 -10.65 -8.56 15.91
N THR A 270 -9.85 -8.50 14.84
CA THR A 270 -8.40 -8.37 14.95
C THR A 270 -8.00 -7.00 15.49
N ALA A 271 -8.67 -5.93 15.05
CA ALA A 271 -8.38 -4.57 15.47
C ALA A 271 -8.81 -4.27 16.92
N TRP A 272 -9.95 -4.81 17.37
CA TRP A 272 -10.53 -4.52 18.69
C TRP A 272 -10.90 -5.79 19.46
N LYS A 273 -9.93 -6.68 19.62
CA LYS A 273 -10.02 -7.96 20.35
C LYS A 273 -10.91 -7.87 21.59
N GLY A 274 -11.93 -8.74 21.66
CA GLY A 274 -12.85 -8.87 22.80
C GLY A 274 -13.88 -7.73 22.94
N LYS A 275 -13.79 -6.65 22.17
CA LYS A 275 -14.75 -5.52 22.23
C LYS A 275 -15.82 -5.59 21.14
N VAL A 276 -15.63 -6.43 20.12
CA VAL A 276 -16.58 -6.62 19.03
C VAL A 276 -17.70 -7.58 19.42
N ASP A 277 -17.40 -8.70 20.10
CA ASP A 277 -18.42 -9.68 20.50
C ASP A 277 -19.52 -9.11 21.42
N PRO A 278 -19.22 -8.21 22.38
CA PRO A 278 -20.27 -7.51 23.12
C PRO A 278 -21.21 -6.70 22.23
N ILE A 279 -20.67 -5.99 21.21
CA ILE A 279 -21.48 -5.20 20.25
C ILE A 279 -22.39 -6.13 19.43
N LEU A 280 -21.86 -7.26 18.97
CA LEU A 280 -22.64 -8.26 18.23
C LEU A 280 -23.75 -8.87 19.09
N SER A 281 -23.44 -9.16 20.35
CA SER A 281 -24.39 -9.74 21.31
C SER A 281 -25.52 -8.77 21.61
N GLU A 282 -25.21 -7.49 21.86
CA GLU A 282 -26.19 -6.42 22.09
C GLU A 282 -27.12 -6.25 20.88
N ALA A 283 -26.60 -6.44 19.67
CA ALA A 283 -27.38 -6.36 18.43
C ALA A 283 -28.12 -7.66 18.05
N GLY A 284 -27.97 -8.74 18.84
CA GLY A 284 -28.66 -10.02 18.63
C GLY A 284 -28.08 -10.91 17.54
N PHE A 285 -26.82 -10.72 17.14
CA PHE A 285 -26.16 -11.63 16.19
C PHE A 285 -25.71 -12.92 16.89
N SER A 286 -25.68 -14.03 16.15
CA SER A 286 -25.09 -15.30 16.60
C SER A 286 -23.60 -15.44 16.22
N THR A 287 -23.17 -14.81 15.12
CA THR A 287 -21.76 -14.82 14.68
C THR A 287 -20.85 -14.12 15.69
N ARG A 288 -19.66 -14.68 15.92
CA ARG A 288 -18.65 -14.15 16.85
C ARG A 288 -17.29 -14.04 16.19
N CYS A 289 -16.39 -13.30 16.82
CA CYS A 289 -15.00 -13.26 16.41
C CYS A 289 -14.39 -14.66 16.34
N PRO A 290 -13.56 -14.95 15.32
CA PRO A 290 -12.97 -16.26 15.18
C PRO A 290 -12.06 -16.58 16.36
N VAL A 291 -12.23 -17.78 16.89
CA VAL A 291 -11.37 -18.34 17.93
C VAL A 291 -10.35 -19.27 17.25
N PHE A 292 -9.08 -19.10 17.59
CA PHE A 292 -8.00 -19.92 17.07
C PHE A 292 -7.54 -20.92 18.12
N LYS A 293 -7.25 -22.15 17.69
CA LYS A 293 -6.44 -23.10 18.46
C LYS A 293 -4.99 -22.67 18.32
N ASN A 294 -4.21 -22.68 19.40
CA ASN A 294 -2.77 -22.47 19.33
C ASN A 294 -2.09 -23.83 19.24
N PHE A 295 -1.29 -24.02 18.19
CA PHE A 295 -0.40 -25.18 18.05
C PHE A 295 1.03 -24.75 18.36
N VAL A 296 1.69 -25.46 19.26
CA VAL A 296 3.10 -25.23 19.58
C VAL A 296 3.94 -26.28 18.86
N ASP A 297 4.73 -25.86 17.89
CA ASP A 297 5.68 -26.75 17.24
C ASP A 297 6.81 -27.09 18.21
N LYS A 298 6.94 -28.37 18.55
CA LYS A 298 7.90 -28.82 19.56
C LYS A 298 9.35 -28.65 19.09
N ARG A 299 9.58 -28.60 17.78
CA ARG A 299 10.91 -28.57 17.14
C ARG A 299 11.60 -27.22 17.34
N ASP A 300 10.87 -26.12 17.23
CA ASP A 300 11.40 -24.75 17.30
C ASP A 300 10.69 -23.82 18.29
N LYS A 301 9.65 -24.32 18.99
CA LYS A 301 8.78 -23.58 19.92
C LYS A 301 7.96 -22.48 19.25
N GLN A 302 7.87 -22.47 17.92
CA GLN A 302 7.01 -21.55 17.20
C GLN A 302 5.54 -21.89 17.51
N VAL A 303 4.76 -20.85 17.80
CA VAL A 303 3.31 -20.98 18.01
C VAL A 303 2.59 -20.57 16.74
N TYR A 304 1.72 -21.45 16.23
CA TYR A 304 0.90 -21.23 15.05
C TYR A 304 -0.58 -21.19 15.42
N LYS A 305 -1.32 -20.30 14.76
CA LYS A 305 -2.78 -20.32 14.82
C LYS A 305 -3.34 -21.40 13.90
N VAL A 306 -4.25 -22.19 14.45
CA VAL A 306 -4.98 -23.24 13.75
C VAL A 306 -6.46 -22.94 13.82
N LYS A 307 -7.16 -23.16 12.70
CA LYS A 307 -8.60 -23.00 12.61
C LYS A 307 -9.21 -24.12 11.80
N GLU A 308 -10.34 -24.62 12.27
CA GLU A 308 -11.15 -25.59 11.53
C GLU A 308 -11.91 -24.86 10.41
N ILE A 309 -11.73 -25.33 9.17
CA ILE A 309 -12.40 -24.83 7.98
C ILE A 309 -12.87 -26.04 7.17
N GLY A 310 -14.18 -26.16 6.96
CA GLY A 310 -14.75 -27.31 6.23
C GLY A 310 -14.49 -28.66 6.92
N GLY A 311 -14.42 -28.69 8.26
CA GLY A 311 -14.15 -29.90 9.04
C GLY A 311 -12.68 -30.32 9.09
N VAL A 312 -11.76 -29.50 8.59
CA VAL A 312 -10.31 -29.76 8.59
C VAL A 312 -9.58 -28.64 9.31
N ASP A 313 -8.64 -28.98 10.19
CA ASP A 313 -7.81 -28.00 10.91
C ASP A 313 -6.66 -27.49 10.01
N TRP A 314 -6.66 -26.20 9.70
CA TRP A 314 -5.64 -25.54 8.87
C TRP A 314 -4.75 -24.63 9.69
N PHE A 315 -3.46 -24.60 9.35
CA PHE A 315 -2.60 -23.49 9.74
C PHE A 315 -3.06 -22.24 8.97
N VAL A 316 -3.54 -21.25 9.72
CA VAL A 316 -3.97 -19.97 9.15
C VAL A 316 -2.85 -18.94 9.09
N GLU A 317 -1.62 -19.37 9.38
CA GLU A 317 -0.38 -18.63 9.18
C GLU A 317 0.55 -19.48 8.30
N ASN A 318 1.42 -18.82 7.52
CA ASN A 318 2.44 -19.54 6.74
C ASN A 318 3.43 -20.19 7.70
N LEU A 319 3.91 -21.39 7.37
CA LEU A 319 4.91 -22.08 8.18
C LEU A 319 6.21 -21.25 8.26
N ASN A 320 6.84 -21.25 9.43
CA ASN A 320 8.06 -20.48 9.72
C ASN A 320 9.17 -21.35 10.35
N TYR A 321 9.10 -22.67 10.16
CA TYR A 321 10.10 -23.62 10.61
C TYR A 321 11.42 -23.44 9.83
N ASN A 322 12.55 -23.31 10.53
CA ASN A 322 13.84 -23.11 9.89
C ASN A 322 14.43 -24.45 9.42
N ASP A 323 14.35 -24.72 8.11
CA ASP A 323 15.20 -25.70 7.41
C ASP A 323 16.43 -24.96 6.84
N PRO A 324 17.65 -25.15 7.40
CA PRO A 324 18.84 -24.43 6.97
C PRO A 324 19.25 -24.66 5.51
N GLU A 325 18.87 -25.80 4.93
CA GLU A 325 19.30 -26.21 3.59
C GLU A 325 18.25 -25.88 2.53
N GLY A 326 16.98 -25.85 2.90
CA GLY A 326 15.88 -25.74 1.95
C GLY A 326 14.88 -24.63 2.22
N SER A 327 15.16 -23.71 3.14
CA SER A 327 14.26 -22.59 3.40
C SER A 327 14.95 -21.26 3.66
N MET A 328 14.25 -20.16 3.34
CA MET A 328 14.78 -18.81 3.47
C MET A 328 13.69 -17.78 3.80
N CYS A 329 14.12 -16.64 4.35
CA CYS A 329 13.28 -15.45 4.43
C CYS A 329 13.26 -14.72 3.08
N TYR A 330 12.14 -14.09 2.75
CA TYR A 330 12.06 -13.18 1.61
C TYR A 330 13.15 -12.09 1.73
N ASP A 331 13.88 -11.82 0.66
CA ASP A 331 15.05 -10.94 0.58
C ASP A 331 16.18 -11.24 1.59
N ARG A 332 16.17 -12.43 2.21
CA ARG A 332 17.08 -12.82 3.30
C ARG A 332 17.01 -11.87 4.50
N ASP A 333 15.84 -11.27 4.73
CA ASP A 333 15.58 -10.42 5.90
C ASP A 333 14.72 -11.17 6.93
N ASP A 334 15.24 -11.37 8.14
CA ASP A 334 14.54 -12.02 9.24
C ASP A 334 13.22 -11.32 9.61
N ALA A 335 13.09 -10.01 9.37
CA ALA A 335 11.84 -9.30 9.58
C ALA A 335 10.72 -9.78 8.65
N ASN A 336 11.08 -10.24 7.44
CA ASN A 336 10.14 -10.80 6.49
C ASN A 336 9.68 -12.19 6.91
N CYS A 337 10.55 -13.05 7.46
CA CYS A 337 10.12 -14.32 8.04
C CYS A 337 9.07 -14.14 9.14
N LYS A 338 9.28 -13.17 10.03
CA LYS A 338 8.32 -12.86 11.11
C LYS A 338 6.97 -12.38 10.59
N THR A 339 6.96 -11.78 9.40
CA THR A 339 5.74 -11.21 8.81
C THR A 339 5.04 -12.24 7.93
N PHE A 340 5.75 -12.86 6.98
CA PHE A 340 5.19 -13.68 5.92
C PHE A 340 5.42 -15.19 6.11
N GLY A 341 6.13 -15.61 7.15
CA GLY A 341 6.66 -16.97 7.25
C GLY A 341 7.88 -17.20 6.36
N ARG A 342 8.37 -18.44 6.35
CA ARG A 342 9.49 -18.87 5.51
C ARG A 342 9.00 -19.34 4.14
N LEU A 343 9.91 -19.23 3.17
CA LEU A 343 9.76 -19.83 1.85
C LEU A 343 10.63 -21.09 1.79
N TYR A 344 10.13 -22.14 1.14
CA TYR A 344 10.74 -23.48 1.12
C TYR A 344 10.89 -23.97 -0.31
N THR A 345 11.96 -24.70 -0.62
CA THR A 345 12.00 -25.58 -1.81
C THR A 345 10.94 -26.66 -1.69
N GLN A 346 10.53 -27.29 -2.79
CA GLN A 346 9.49 -28.33 -2.73
C GLN A 346 9.92 -29.50 -1.83
N GLU A 347 11.17 -29.94 -1.96
CA GLU A 347 11.74 -31.00 -1.12
C GLU A 347 11.73 -30.65 0.37
N ALA A 348 12.02 -29.39 0.71
CA ALA A 348 11.92 -28.93 2.08
C ALA A 348 10.46 -28.84 2.56
N ALA A 349 9.56 -28.35 1.71
CA ALA A 349 8.14 -28.19 2.01
C ALA A 349 7.50 -29.52 2.42
N LYS A 350 7.79 -30.62 1.70
CA LYS A 350 7.26 -31.97 1.98
C LYS A 350 7.62 -32.49 3.38
N LYS A 351 8.76 -32.09 3.94
CA LYS A 351 9.21 -32.47 5.30
C LYS A 351 9.01 -31.38 6.36
N ALA A 352 8.51 -30.20 5.96
CA ALA A 352 8.52 -29.03 6.85
C ALA A 352 7.39 -29.07 7.88
N CYS A 353 6.22 -29.62 7.57
CA CYS A 353 5.09 -29.64 8.49
C CYS A 353 5.36 -30.53 9.73
N PRO A 354 4.88 -30.14 10.93
CA PRO A 354 5.10 -30.90 12.16
C PRO A 354 4.24 -32.16 12.22
N ALA A 355 4.62 -33.12 13.06
CA ALA A 355 3.86 -34.37 13.24
C ALA A 355 2.36 -34.12 13.54
N GLY A 356 1.50 -34.89 12.87
CA GLY A 356 0.03 -34.73 12.91
C GLY A 356 -0.51 -33.73 11.87
N TYR A 357 0.39 -33.06 11.15
CA TYR A 357 0.07 -32.18 10.03
C TYR A 357 0.94 -32.56 8.82
N HIS A 358 0.44 -32.25 7.63
CA HIS A 358 1.16 -32.46 6.38
C HIS A 358 1.10 -31.21 5.50
N LEU A 359 1.95 -31.18 4.46
CA LEU A 359 1.88 -30.14 3.43
C LEU A 359 0.56 -30.31 2.67
N ALA A 360 -0.26 -29.26 2.60
CA ALA A 360 -1.58 -29.35 1.96
C ALA A 360 -1.48 -29.88 0.52
N THR A 361 -2.31 -30.87 0.19
CA THR A 361 -2.42 -31.42 -1.16
C THR A 361 -3.31 -30.54 -2.03
N ASP A 362 -3.25 -30.73 -3.35
CA ASP A 362 -4.18 -30.15 -4.31
C ASP A 362 -5.63 -30.50 -4.00
N ALA A 363 -5.87 -31.69 -3.44
CA ALA A 363 -7.18 -32.14 -3.00
C ALA A 363 -7.67 -31.39 -1.76
N ASP A 364 -6.80 -31.08 -0.80
CA ASP A 364 -7.16 -30.26 0.37
C ASP A 364 -7.54 -28.84 -0.04
N TRP A 365 -6.78 -28.26 -0.97
CA TRP A 365 -7.13 -26.97 -1.56
C TRP A 365 -8.47 -27.01 -2.28
N LYS A 366 -8.75 -28.05 -3.08
CA LYS A 366 -10.06 -28.21 -3.75
C LYS A 366 -11.22 -28.30 -2.76
N LYS A 367 -11.09 -29.10 -1.68
CA LYS A 367 -12.11 -29.17 -0.63
C LYS A 367 -12.34 -27.82 0.04
N LEU A 368 -11.26 -27.07 0.30
CA LEU A 368 -11.35 -25.72 0.86
C LEU A 368 -12.05 -24.76 -0.11
N GLU A 369 -11.77 -24.86 -1.42
CA GLU A 369 -12.43 -24.07 -2.45
C GLU A 369 -13.92 -24.41 -2.57
N GLU A 370 -14.27 -25.70 -2.59
CA GLU A 370 -15.65 -26.19 -2.63
C GLU A 370 -16.44 -25.69 -1.42
N TYR A 371 -15.86 -25.83 -0.22
CA TYR A 371 -16.45 -25.29 1.01
C TYR A 371 -16.64 -23.77 0.95
N ALA A 372 -15.73 -23.06 0.27
CA ALA A 372 -15.84 -21.63 0.09
C ALA A 372 -16.94 -21.20 -0.92
N GLY A 373 -17.46 -22.13 -1.72
CA GLY A 373 -18.42 -21.86 -2.80
C GLY A 373 -17.80 -21.85 -4.20
N GLY A 374 -16.65 -22.50 -4.38
CA GLY A 374 -15.88 -22.57 -5.63
C GLY A 374 -14.65 -21.64 -5.63
N SER A 375 -13.77 -21.82 -6.62
CA SER A 375 -12.47 -21.13 -6.71
C SER A 375 -12.56 -19.60 -6.65
N ARG A 376 -13.60 -19.02 -7.25
CA ARG A 376 -13.86 -17.57 -7.23
C ARG A 376 -14.16 -17.05 -5.84
N GLU A 377 -15.11 -17.72 -5.17
CA GLU A 377 -15.49 -17.37 -3.81
C GLU A 377 -14.34 -17.64 -2.84
N ALA A 378 -13.58 -18.71 -3.05
CA ALA A 378 -12.37 -19.01 -2.30
C ALA A 378 -11.33 -17.90 -2.41
N ALA A 379 -11.04 -17.39 -3.61
CA ALA A 379 -10.13 -16.27 -3.79
C ALA A 379 -10.59 -15.04 -3.00
N LEU A 380 -11.89 -14.73 -3.02
CA LEU A 380 -12.43 -13.63 -2.21
C LEU A 380 -12.35 -13.91 -0.70
N LYS A 381 -12.61 -15.14 -0.26
CA LYS A 381 -12.76 -15.53 1.16
C LYS A 381 -11.47 -15.99 1.86
N LEU A 382 -10.37 -16.16 1.12
CA LEU A 382 -9.08 -16.60 1.67
C LEU A 382 -7.98 -15.53 1.59
N LYS A 383 -8.04 -14.60 0.62
CA LYS A 383 -7.00 -13.58 0.41
C LYS A 383 -6.96 -12.55 1.53
N SER A 384 -5.75 -12.11 1.90
CA SER A 384 -5.57 -11.06 2.91
C SER A 384 -6.14 -9.69 2.50
N ASN A 385 -6.23 -9.43 1.19
CA ASN A 385 -6.89 -8.24 0.61
C ASN A 385 -8.35 -8.51 0.18
N GLY A 386 -8.84 -9.73 0.40
CA GLY A 386 -10.22 -10.12 0.15
C GLY A 386 -11.10 -9.87 1.37
N SER A 387 -12.20 -10.62 1.44
CA SER A 387 -12.97 -10.73 2.67
C SER A 387 -12.15 -11.46 3.73
N ASP A 388 -11.55 -12.63 3.45
CA ASP A 388 -10.91 -13.45 4.50
C ASP A 388 -11.92 -13.97 5.55
N ASP A 389 -13.11 -14.39 5.11
CA ASP A 389 -14.20 -14.90 5.95
C ASP A 389 -13.75 -16.05 6.87
N TYR A 390 -12.78 -16.84 6.41
CA TYR A 390 -12.25 -17.97 7.15
C TYR A 390 -11.06 -17.62 8.02
N ALA A 391 -10.62 -16.36 8.08
CA ALA A 391 -9.40 -15.96 8.77
C ALA A 391 -8.20 -16.82 8.35
N PHE A 392 -8.18 -17.25 7.09
CA PHE A 392 -7.12 -18.04 6.48
C PHE A 392 -5.91 -17.16 6.14
N THR A 393 -6.18 -15.88 5.85
CA THR A 393 -5.21 -14.80 5.63
C THR A 393 -4.08 -15.24 4.70
N ALA A 394 -4.42 -15.56 3.44
CA ALA A 394 -3.43 -15.82 2.40
C ALA A 394 -2.67 -14.51 2.10
N MET A 395 -1.54 -14.32 2.77
CA MET A 395 -0.71 -13.14 2.64
C MET A 395 0.15 -13.18 1.39
N PHE A 396 0.25 -12.04 0.70
CA PHE A 396 1.06 -11.86 -0.49
C PHE A 396 2.54 -11.73 -0.16
N GLY A 397 3.13 -12.80 0.35
CA GLY A 397 4.55 -12.89 0.68
C GLY A 397 5.48 -13.03 -0.52
N GLY A 398 4.95 -13.14 -1.74
CA GLY A 398 5.73 -13.38 -2.95
C GLY A 398 6.38 -14.77 -2.97
N TYR A 399 7.47 -14.89 -3.74
CA TYR A 399 8.29 -16.10 -3.83
C TYR A 399 9.76 -15.74 -4.08
N ALA A 400 10.67 -16.72 -3.98
CA ALA A 400 12.03 -16.61 -4.49
C ALA A 400 12.30 -17.65 -5.57
N ASN A 401 12.97 -17.26 -6.65
CA ASN A 401 13.38 -18.22 -7.68
C ASN A 401 14.57 -19.09 -7.20
N LYS A 402 15.03 -20.02 -8.04
CA LYS A 402 16.15 -20.93 -7.70
C LYS A 402 17.49 -20.25 -7.38
N THR A 403 17.69 -18.99 -7.79
CA THR A 403 18.89 -18.21 -7.43
C THR A 403 18.70 -17.37 -6.17
N GLY A 404 17.52 -17.45 -5.52
CA GLY A 404 17.16 -16.71 -4.32
C GLY A 404 16.73 -15.26 -4.58
N VAL A 405 16.47 -14.88 -5.84
CA VAL A 405 15.92 -13.57 -6.17
C VAL A 405 14.43 -13.57 -5.82
N CYS A 406 14.04 -12.67 -4.93
CA CYS A 406 12.68 -12.56 -4.42
C CYS A 406 11.87 -11.54 -5.24
N THR A 407 10.60 -11.83 -5.50
CA THR A 407 9.71 -10.94 -6.27
C THR A 407 8.25 -11.07 -5.83
N THR A 408 7.37 -10.18 -6.32
CA THR A 408 5.90 -10.19 -6.12
C THR A 408 5.40 -10.04 -4.67
N MET A 409 6.27 -9.65 -3.73
CA MET A 409 5.84 -9.29 -2.37
C MET A 409 4.83 -8.13 -2.42
N GLY A 410 3.70 -8.32 -1.73
CA GLY A 410 2.56 -7.41 -1.72
C GLY A 410 1.59 -7.59 -2.88
N GLU A 411 1.93 -8.42 -3.88
CA GLU A 411 1.11 -8.60 -5.10
C GLU A 411 0.50 -9.99 -5.21
N GLY A 412 1.23 -11.04 -4.81
CA GLY A 412 0.76 -12.42 -4.89
C GLY A 412 1.29 -13.34 -3.80
N ALA A 413 0.53 -14.41 -3.55
CA ALA A 413 0.89 -15.51 -2.67
C ALA A 413 1.04 -16.80 -3.49
N TYR A 414 2.06 -17.58 -3.16
CA TYR A 414 2.38 -18.86 -3.78
C TYR A 414 2.53 -19.92 -2.70
N PHE A 415 1.77 -21.00 -2.80
CA PHE A 415 1.75 -22.07 -1.83
C PHE A 415 2.12 -23.38 -2.51
N TRP A 416 3.14 -24.06 -1.99
CA TRP A 416 3.39 -25.44 -2.41
C TRP A 416 2.20 -26.33 -2.09
N THR A 417 1.94 -27.27 -3.00
CA THR A 417 1.18 -28.49 -2.70
C THR A 417 2.13 -29.67 -2.55
N ALA A 418 1.71 -30.72 -1.85
CA ALA A 418 2.49 -31.96 -1.77
C ALA A 418 2.60 -32.69 -3.13
N ASP A 419 1.70 -32.38 -4.06
CA ASP A 419 1.62 -32.95 -5.39
C ASP A 419 2.76 -32.48 -6.31
N SER A 420 3.17 -33.38 -7.20
CA SER A 420 4.08 -33.12 -8.31
C SER A 420 3.38 -33.44 -9.62
N GLU A 421 3.77 -32.75 -10.68
CA GLU A 421 3.33 -33.01 -12.05
C GLU A 421 4.10 -34.19 -12.66
N GLU A 422 3.60 -34.75 -13.76
CA GLU A 422 4.22 -35.89 -14.45
C GLU A 422 5.67 -35.63 -14.89
N ASP A 423 6.00 -34.37 -15.21
CA ASP A 423 7.34 -33.95 -15.63
C ASP A 423 8.27 -33.59 -14.46
N SER A 424 7.93 -34.03 -13.24
CA SER A 424 8.68 -33.78 -12.00
C SER A 424 8.70 -32.32 -11.54
N ARG A 425 7.94 -31.42 -12.17
CA ARG A 425 7.71 -30.08 -11.59
C ARG A 425 6.82 -30.19 -10.35
N GLY A 426 6.99 -29.25 -9.42
CA GLY A 426 6.09 -29.14 -8.30
C GLY A 426 4.80 -28.42 -8.68
N LYS A 427 3.70 -28.72 -7.99
CA LYS A 427 2.43 -28.03 -8.17
C LYS A 427 2.23 -27.01 -7.05
N ALA A 428 1.81 -25.80 -7.41
CA ALA A 428 1.59 -24.70 -6.47
C ALA A 428 0.24 -24.02 -6.69
N ARG A 429 -0.39 -23.57 -5.60
CA ARG A 429 -1.58 -22.71 -5.63
C ARG A 429 -1.18 -21.25 -5.57
N THR A 430 -1.88 -20.42 -6.35
CA THR A 430 -1.58 -18.98 -6.45
C THR A 430 -2.81 -18.13 -6.17
N MET A 431 -2.59 -17.03 -5.48
CA MET A 431 -3.60 -16.01 -5.23
C MET A 431 -2.96 -14.63 -5.38
N PHE A 432 -3.34 -13.91 -6.43
CA PHE A 432 -2.89 -12.53 -6.63
C PHE A 432 -3.94 -11.53 -6.18
N SER A 433 -3.46 -10.31 -5.90
CA SER A 433 -4.30 -9.19 -5.51
C SER A 433 -5.43 -8.91 -6.51
N SER A 434 -5.15 -9.02 -7.82
CA SER A 434 -6.07 -8.79 -8.94
C SER A 434 -6.90 -10.00 -9.37
N ASP A 435 -6.48 -11.20 -9.00
CA ASP A 435 -7.08 -12.43 -9.52
C ASP A 435 -8.46 -12.68 -8.92
N LYS A 436 -9.36 -13.17 -9.77
CA LYS A 436 -10.73 -13.47 -9.37
C LYS A 436 -10.89 -14.88 -8.82
N ASP A 437 -9.95 -15.77 -9.10
CA ASP A 437 -10.02 -17.20 -8.79
C ASP A 437 -8.71 -17.66 -8.12
N VAL A 438 -8.77 -18.77 -7.37
CA VAL A 438 -7.57 -19.46 -6.88
C VAL A 438 -6.92 -20.17 -8.07
N GLY A 439 -5.67 -19.80 -8.38
CA GLY A 439 -4.92 -20.38 -9.48
C GLY A 439 -4.14 -21.64 -9.09
N SER A 440 -3.69 -22.38 -10.09
CA SER A 440 -2.76 -23.48 -9.96
C SER A 440 -1.70 -23.37 -11.05
N ILE A 441 -0.44 -23.57 -10.70
CA ILE A 441 0.69 -23.51 -11.63
C ILE A 441 1.70 -24.62 -11.34
N SER A 442 2.42 -25.04 -12.38
CA SER A 442 3.57 -25.93 -12.26
C SER A 442 4.85 -25.08 -12.11
N VAL A 443 5.69 -25.42 -11.13
CA VAL A 443 6.85 -24.61 -10.72
C VAL A 443 8.08 -25.51 -10.62
N ASP A 444 9.25 -24.97 -10.98
CA ASP A 444 10.54 -25.64 -10.72
C ASP A 444 10.67 -25.91 -9.21
N PRO A 445 10.92 -27.17 -8.79
CA PRO A 445 10.93 -27.56 -7.37
C PRO A 445 12.02 -26.86 -6.55
N SER A 446 13.00 -26.24 -7.23
CA SER A 446 14.07 -25.45 -6.62
C SER A 446 13.65 -24.02 -6.24
N PHE A 447 12.42 -23.60 -6.56
CA PHE A 447 11.90 -22.29 -6.15
C PHE A 447 11.46 -22.33 -4.69
N TYR A 448 11.49 -21.18 -4.04
CA TYR A 448 11.09 -21.03 -2.64
C TYR A 448 9.70 -20.42 -2.56
N LEU A 449 8.71 -21.22 -2.14
CA LEU A 449 7.31 -20.82 -1.97
C LEU A 449 6.85 -21.02 -0.52
N ALA A 450 5.74 -20.41 -0.13
CA ALA A 450 5.19 -20.57 1.22
C ALA A 450 4.55 -21.96 1.41
N VAL A 451 4.43 -22.37 2.67
CA VAL A 451 3.84 -23.65 3.08
C VAL A 451 2.62 -23.41 3.96
N ARG A 452 1.53 -24.15 3.69
CA ARG A 452 0.36 -24.26 4.55
C ARG A 452 0.22 -25.71 5.01
N CYS A 453 0.26 -25.90 6.33
CA CYS A 453 0.09 -27.21 6.93
C CYS A 453 -1.38 -27.45 7.27
N VAL A 454 -1.83 -28.68 7.03
CA VAL A 454 -3.22 -29.11 7.26
C VAL A 454 -3.21 -30.37 8.12
N ALA A 455 -4.19 -30.51 9.02
CA ALA A 455 -4.27 -31.64 9.93
C ALA A 455 -4.62 -32.93 9.19
N GLY A 456 -3.94 -34.01 9.54
CA GLY A 456 -4.10 -35.33 8.91
C GLY A 456 -2.74 -36.00 8.73
N ALA A 457 -2.75 -37.33 8.66
CA ALA A 457 -1.59 -38.09 8.22
C ALA A 457 -1.50 -38.05 6.69
N GLU A 458 -0.28 -38.00 6.15
CA GLU A 458 -0.02 -38.23 4.72
C GLU A 458 -0.44 -39.63 4.28
#